data_AF-A0A133KUW7-F1
#
_entry.id   AF-A0A133KUW7-F1
#
_cell.length_a   1.000
_cell.length_b   1.000
_cell.length_c   1.000
_cell.angle_alpha   90.00
_cell.angle_beta   90.00
_cell.angle_gamma   90.00
#
_symmetry.space_group_name_H-M   'P 1'
#
loop_
_entity.id
_entity.type
_entity.pdbx_description
1 polymer ?
#
loop_
_entity_poly.entity_id
_entity_poly.type
_entity_poly.pdbx_seq_one_letter_code
_entity_poly.pdbx_strand_id
1 'polypeptide(L)'
;MQRLLFEIPGPFLPPESLGEACGVFYCEPLPYLGEMQFKKCLGAVFQCAYRHFFGPDQPERCPRSGAPLRMPALARFRLPRKRWKGSVRAHSRKWQEARGVSAPDKLERRSGMVWVPVMVNLDGKQAVVIGGGKVAARRFRLFQEAGACVTVVSPHLNDELQVLAQQRAFIWKQKTFEPEDIREADVVVAATNDPETNSRIVAHAPAKALVNDAGHAGSGNLAFPAFFQKGRLSISVSTAGASPKLASRIVNELSGHYDTNYAQYVDFLYECRQLLKQPQFSASEKSEWLEKLLEEAYRKPEKQQEALSFFRSRMQGTAR
;
A
#
# COMPACT_ATOMS: atom_id res chain seq x y z
N MET A 1 21.50 -34.32 -3.19
CA MET A 1 20.23 -33.80 -2.63
C MET A 1 20.57 -32.94 -1.41
N GLN A 2 20.75 -31.63 -1.61
CA GLN A 2 21.03 -30.70 -0.52
C GLN A 2 19.73 -30.42 0.26
N ARG A 3 19.78 -30.65 1.58
CA ARG A 3 18.76 -30.25 2.54
C ARG A 3 19.03 -28.79 2.91
N LEU A 4 18.06 -27.91 2.69
CA LEU A 4 18.02 -26.60 3.32
C LEU A 4 17.16 -26.71 4.58
N LEU A 5 17.82 -26.67 5.73
CA LEU A 5 17.24 -26.40 7.05
C LEU A 5 16.93 -24.91 7.12
N PHE A 6 15.71 -24.54 7.50
CA PHE A 6 15.41 -23.20 7.99
C PHE A 6 15.14 -23.30 9.50
N GLU A 7 16.04 -22.72 10.28
CA GLU A 7 15.84 -22.38 11.69
C GLU A 7 14.88 -21.19 11.78
N ILE A 8 13.94 -21.23 12.73
CA ILE A 8 13.08 -20.09 13.08
C ILE A 8 13.53 -19.60 14.45
N PRO A 9 13.88 -18.32 14.63
CA PRO A 9 14.19 -17.77 15.95
C PRO A 9 12.89 -17.52 16.71
N GLY A 10 12.74 -18.15 17.88
CA GLY A 10 11.69 -17.81 18.84
C GLY A 10 12.14 -16.68 19.77
N PRO A 11 11.26 -15.78 20.22
CA PRO A 11 11.58 -14.89 21.32
C PRO A 11 11.40 -15.62 22.66
N PHE A 12 12.47 -15.64 23.44
CA PHE A 12 12.47 -15.82 24.89
C PHE A 12 11.52 -14.79 25.56
N LEU A 13 10.66 -15.25 26.45
CA LEU A 13 10.03 -14.43 27.49
C LEU A 13 10.18 -15.16 28.85
N PRO A 14 10.54 -14.45 29.94
CA PRO A 14 10.81 -15.05 31.25
C PRO A 14 9.51 -15.44 31.98
N PRO A 15 9.55 -16.40 32.93
CA PRO A 15 8.35 -17.00 33.50
C PRO A 15 8.02 -16.43 34.88
N GLU A 16 7.41 -15.24 34.96
CA GLU A 16 6.89 -14.71 36.24
C GLU A 16 5.56 -13.97 36.05
N SER A 17 4.50 -14.74 35.76
CA SER A 17 3.10 -14.49 36.16
C SER A 17 2.16 -15.43 35.39
N LEU A 18 2.17 -16.72 35.74
CA LEU A 18 1.17 -17.67 35.25
C LEU A 18 -0.11 -17.54 36.09
N GLY A 19 -0.92 -16.53 35.76
CA GLY A 19 -2.33 -16.48 36.10
C GLY A 19 -3.12 -16.45 34.79
N GLU A 20 -3.81 -17.55 34.49
CA GLU A 20 -4.82 -17.68 33.43
C GLU A 20 -4.40 -17.26 32.01
N ALA A 21 -3.67 -18.14 31.30
CA ALA A 21 -3.49 -18.04 29.85
C ALA A 21 -4.17 -19.21 29.13
N CYS A 22 -5.39 -18.99 28.63
CA CYS A 22 -5.89 -19.73 27.48
C CYS A 22 -4.97 -19.41 26.29
N GLY A 23 -4.10 -20.35 25.91
CA GLY A 23 -3.18 -20.21 24.79
C GLY A 23 -3.93 -20.12 23.45
N VAL A 24 -4.04 -18.92 22.90
CA VAL A 24 -4.48 -18.71 21.51
C VAL A 24 -3.29 -18.93 20.59
N PHE A 25 -3.21 -20.10 19.96
CA PHE A 25 -2.23 -20.37 18.92
C PHE A 25 -2.64 -19.67 17.62
N TYR A 26 -1.89 -18.65 17.21
CA TYR A 26 -2.00 -18.06 15.87
C TYR A 26 -1.17 -18.87 14.88
N CYS A 27 -1.82 -19.34 13.81
CA CYS A 27 -1.16 -19.96 12.67
C CYS A 27 -1.46 -19.10 11.44
N GLU A 28 -0.44 -18.44 10.87
CA GLU A 28 -0.63 -17.62 9.68
C GLU A 28 -0.97 -18.50 8.46
N PRO A 29 -1.96 -18.11 7.65
CA PRO A 29 -2.37 -18.91 6.50
C PRO A 29 -1.32 -18.81 5.39
N LEU A 30 -0.70 -19.94 5.04
CA LEU A 30 0.09 -20.05 3.80
C LEU A 30 -0.84 -19.80 2.60
N PRO A 31 -0.47 -18.90 1.66
CA PRO A 31 -1.39 -18.32 0.68
C PRO A 31 -1.91 -19.29 -0.41
N TYR A 32 -1.58 -20.58 -0.33
CA TYR A 32 -1.91 -21.59 -1.35
C TYR A 32 -2.83 -22.73 -0.90
N LEU A 33 -3.27 -22.76 0.36
CA LEU A 33 -4.20 -23.78 0.86
C LEU A 33 -5.61 -23.21 1.02
N GLY A 34 -6.55 -23.71 0.20
CA GLY A 34 -7.96 -23.33 0.31
C GLY A 34 -8.55 -23.70 1.69
N GLU A 35 -9.50 -22.91 2.18
CA GLU A 35 -10.06 -22.94 3.55
C GLU A 35 -10.48 -24.33 4.06
N MET A 36 -10.93 -25.22 3.16
CA MET A 36 -11.35 -26.58 3.49
C MET A 36 -10.16 -27.54 3.71
N GLN A 37 -9.02 -27.29 3.07
CA GLN A 37 -7.75 -28.00 3.31
C GLN A 37 -7.08 -27.50 4.58
N PHE A 38 -7.18 -26.20 4.88
CA PHE A 38 -6.70 -25.61 6.13
C PHE A 38 -7.48 -26.16 7.34
N LYS A 39 -8.83 -26.20 7.29
CA LYS A 39 -9.67 -26.76 8.37
C LYS A 39 -9.44 -28.26 8.60
N LYS A 40 -9.12 -29.04 7.56
CA LYS A 40 -8.76 -30.46 7.71
C LYS A 40 -7.36 -30.67 8.29
N CYS A 41 -6.38 -29.83 7.91
CA CYS A 41 -5.05 -29.86 8.52
C CYS A 41 -5.09 -29.40 9.98
N LEU A 42 -5.81 -28.31 10.28
CA LEU A 42 -6.00 -27.84 11.65
C LEU A 42 -6.74 -28.89 12.50
N GLY A 43 -7.80 -29.52 11.96
CA GLY A 43 -8.52 -30.58 12.64
C GLY A 43 -7.64 -31.79 12.96
N ALA A 44 -6.80 -32.22 12.02
CA ALA A 44 -5.86 -33.32 12.26
C ALA A 44 -4.78 -32.97 13.29
N VAL A 45 -4.28 -31.74 13.29
CA VAL A 45 -3.28 -31.25 14.27
C VAL A 45 -3.91 -31.09 15.66
N PHE A 46 -5.12 -30.55 15.75
CA PHE A 46 -5.85 -30.38 17.01
C PHE A 46 -6.24 -31.73 17.62
N GLN A 47 -6.70 -32.68 16.80
CA GLN A 47 -7.13 -33.99 17.27
C GLN A 47 -5.93 -34.87 17.69
N CYS A 48 -4.74 -34.64 17.11
CA CYS A 48 -3.50 -35.27 17.54
C CYS A 48 -2.98 -34.67 18.86
N ALA A 49 -3.00 -33.33 19.00
CA ALA A 49 -2.60 -32.64 20.22
C ALA A 49 -3.53 -32.92 21.41
N TYR A 50 -4.84 -32.95 21.19
CA TYR A 50 -5.85 -33.20 22.22
C TYR A 50 -5.76 -34.63 22.78
N ARG A 51 -5.48 -35.62 21.91
CA ARG A 51 -5.30 -37.03 22.34
C ARG A 51 -3.98 -37.26 23.07
N HIS A 52 -2.96 -36.43 22.81
CA HIS A 52 -1.65 -36.53 23.44
C HIS A 52 -1.57 -35.81 24.79
N PHE A 53 -2.35 -34.74 24.99
CA PHE A 53 -2.34 -33.95 26.23
C PHE A 53 -3.55 -34.17 27.15
N PHE A 54 -4.72 -34.60 26.65
CA PHE A 54 -5.99 -34.59 27.41
C PHE A 54 -6.86 -35.85 27.24
N GLY A 55 -6.30 -36.97 26.80
CA GLY A 55 -7.01 -38.26 26.73
C GLY A 55 -7.08 -38.98 28.10
N PRO A 56 -8.13 -39.80 28.37
CA PRO A 56 -8.36 -40.43 29.67
C PRO A 56 -7.48 -41.65 30.00
N ASP A 57 -6.67 -42.14 29.04
CA ASP A 57 -5.74 -43.25 29.29
C ASP A 57 -4.31 -42.72 29.45
N GLN A 58 -3.86 -42.59 30.70
CA GLN A 58 -2.43 -42.47 31.01
C GLN A 58 -1.74 -43.82 30.83
N PRO A 59 -0.54 -43.86 30.24
CA PRO A 59 0.53 -44.70 30.76
C PRO A 59 1.41 -43.85 31.67
N GLU A 60 1.44 -44.22 32.94
CA GLU A 60 2.39 -43.71 33.93
C GLU A 60 3.83 -43.85 33.40
N ARG A 61 4.60 -42.76 33.57
CA ARG A 61 6.02 -42.54 33.20
C ARG A 61 6.26 -41.95 31.80
N CYS A 62 6.58 -40.66 31.81
CA CYS A 62 7.24 -39.95 30.73
C CYS A 62 8.68 -40.49 30.55
N PRO A 63 9.07 -41.04 29.38
CA PRO A 63 10.46 -41.40 29.14
C PRO A 63 11.27 -40.14 28.81
N ARG A 64 12.17 -39.77 29.73
CA ARG A 64 13.29 -38.87 29.44
C ARG A 64 14.23 -39.54 28.44
N SER A 65 14.11 -39.25 27.14
CA SER A 65 15.23 -39.26 26.17
C SER A 65 14.72 -39.03 24.74
N GLY A 66 15.40 -38.15 24.00
CA GLY A 66 15.03 -37.75 22.65
C GLY A 66 15.07 -38.86 21.60
N ALA A 67 13.90 -39.21 21.06
CA ALA A 67 13.76 -39.97 19.82
C ALA A 67 12.72 -39.30 18.90
N PRO A 68 12.95 -39.24 17.57
CA PRO A 68 12.06 -38.57 16.64
C PRO A 68 10.80 -39.41 16.38
N LEU A 69 9.62 -38.79 16.48
CA LEU A 69 8.34 -39.39 16.10
C LEU A 69 8.30 -39.67 14.59
N ARG A 70 8.24 -40.95 14.20
CA ARG A 70 7.95 -41.37 12.82
C ARG A 70 6.46 -41.17 12.52
N MET A 71 6.14 -40.40 11.49
CA MET A 71 4.76 -40.33 10.96
C MET A 71 4.39 -41.64 10.22
N PRO A 72 3.18 -42.17 10.39
CA PRO A 72 2.70 -43.27 9.56
C PRO A 72 2.40 -42.81 8.13
N ALA A 73 2.62 -43.71 7.18
CA ALA A 73 2.52 -43.48 5.74
C ALA A 73 1.18 -42.85 5.33
N LEU A 74 1.26 -41.76 4.56
CA LEU A 74 0.12 -41.06 3.97
C LEU A 74 -0.69 -42.01 3.07
N ALA A 75 -1.92 -42.30 3.47
CA ALA A 75 -2.92 -42.91 2.61
C ALA A 75 -3.10 -42.05 1.35
N ARG A 76 -2.90 -42.65 0.18
CA ARG A 76 -3.11 -42.02 -1.14
C ARG A 76 -4.59 -41.64 -1.32
N PHE A 77 -4.96 -40.41 -0.95
CA PHE A 77 -6.24 -39.83 -1.32
C PHE A 77 -6.18 -39.30 -2.77
N ARG A 78 -6.85 -39.99 -3.70
CA ARG A 78 -7.17 -39.43 -5.02
C ARG A 78 -8.18 -38.30 -4.84
N LEU A 79 -7.78 -37.06 -5.13
CA LEU A 79 -8.69 -35.91 -5.18
C LEU A 79 -9.48 -35.92 -6.50
N PRO A 80 -10.80 -35.66 -6.48
CA PRO A 80 -11.58 -35.51 -7.70
C PRO A 80 -11.21 -34.20 -8.41
N ARG A 81 -10.91 -34.28 -9.71
CA ARG A 81 -10.78 -33.11 -10.60
C ARG A 81 -12.15 -32.46 -10.79
N LYS A 82 -12.53 -31.53 -9.90
CA LYS A 82 -13.63 -30.60 -10.18
C LYS A 82 -13.07 -29.21 -10.43
N ARG A 83 -13.28 -28.75 -11.66
CA ARG A 83 -12.94 -27.44 -12.23
C ARG A 83 -13.52 -26.33 -11.35
N TRP A 84 -12.65 -25.53 -10.73
CA TRP A 84 -13.04 -24.42 -9.87
C TRP A 84 -13.59 -23.29 -10.75
N LYS A 85 -14.90 -23.02 -10.63
CA LYS A 85 -15.59 -21.87 -11.23
C LYS A 85 -16.11 -20.99 -10.07
N GLY A 86 -15.22 -20.33 -9.35
CA GLY A 86 -15.60 -19.40 -8.28
C GLY A 86 -14.78 -18.13 -8.39
N SER A 87 -15.44 -16.98 -8.55
CA SER A 87 -14.74 -15.69 -8.53
C SER A 87 -14.37 -15.32 -7.08
N VAL A 88 -13.32 -14.51 -6.93
CA VAL A 88 -12.81 -13.97 -5.66
C VAL A 88 -13.91 -13.36 -4.78
N ARG A 89 -15.05 -12.94 -5.36
CA ARG A 89 -16.22 -12.41 -4.66
C ARG A 89 -16.92 -13.40 -3.71
N ALA A 90 -16.77 -14.71 -3.92
CA ALA A 90 -17.44 -15.70 -3.07
C ALA A 90 -16.77 -15.87 -1.70
N HIS A 91 -15.47 -15.56 -1.58
CA HIS A 91 -14.74 -15.69 -0.31
C HIS A 91 -14.98 -14.51 0.64
N SER A 92 -15.24 -13.30 0.13
CA SER A 92 -15.47 -12.12 0.98
C SER A 92 -16.78 -12.20 1.78
N ARG A 93 -17.82 -12.86 1.25
CA ARG A 93 -19.11 -13.02 1.95
C ARG A 93 -19.00 -13.92 3.18
N LYS A 94 -18.31 -15.05 3.06
CA LYS A 94 -18.08 -15.96 4.20
C LYS A 94 -17.23 -15.33 5.30
N TRP A 95 -16.31 -14.43 4.94
CA TRP A 95 -15.50 -13.67 5.89
C TRP A 95 -16.31 -12.62 6.68
N GLN A 96 -17.31 -12.00 6.05
CA GLN A 96 -18.17 -10.99 6.68
C GLN A 96 -19.17 -11.63 7.66
N GLU A 97 -19.77 -12.76 7.28
CA GLU A 97 -20.73 -13.50 8.12
C GLU A 97 -20.10 -14.05 9.42
N ALA A 98 -18.81 -14.41 9.41
CA ALA A 98 -18.12 -14.97 10.57
C ALA A 98 -17.80 -13.94 11.69
N ARG A 99 -17.89 -12.63 11.43
CA ARG A 99 -17.55 -11.56 12.40
C ARG A 99 -18.75 -10.76 12.90
N GLY A 100 -19.98 -11.13 12.53
CA GLY A 100 -21.18 -10.36 12.88
C GLY A 100 -21.19 -8.95 12.28
N VAL A 101 -20.29 -8.64 11.34
CA VAL A 101 -20.29 -7.38 10.60
C VAL A 101 -21.20 -7.58 9.40
N SER A 102 -22.44 -7.12 9.53
CA SER A 102 -23.32 -6.96 8.38
C SER A 102 -22.60 -6.10 7.33
N ALA A 103 -22.46 -6.63 6.11
CA ALA A 103 -22.06 -5.81 4.99
C ALA A 103 -22.99 -4.58 4.96
N PRO A 104 -22.46 -3.36 4.71
CA PRO A 104 -23.26 -2.15 4.76
C PRO A 104 -24.54 -2.35 3.96
N ASP A 105 -25.65 -1.99 4.60
CA ASP A 105 -26.99 -2.29 4.14
C ASP A 105 -27.16 -1.80 2.69
N LYS A 106 -27.93 -2.55 1.90
CA LYS A 106 -28.11 -2.28 0.44
C LYS A 106 -28.81 -0.96 0.14
N LEU A 107 -29.20 -0.21 1.17
CA LEU A 107 -29.99 1.00 1.07
C LEU A 107 -29.10 2.16 0.57
N GLU A 108 -29.36 2.53 -0.69
CA GLU A 108 -28.89 3.76 -1.35
C GLU A 108 -27.37 3.89 -1.58
N ARG A 109 -26.79 2.95 -2.33
CA ARG A 109 -25.60 3.29 -3.11
C ARG A 109 -26.01 4.33 -4.17
N ARG A 110 -25.83 5.62 -3.85
CA ARG A 110 -25.77 6.70 -4.85
C ARG A 110 -25.02 6.17 -6.07
N SER A 111 -25.61 6.33 -7.25
CA SER A 111 -25.18 5.75 -8.53
C SER A 111 -23.80 6.22 -8.97
N GLY A 112 -22.74 5.70 -8.32
CA GLY A 112 -21.34 5.97 -8.64
C GLY A 112 -20.39 5.32 -7.62
N MET A 113 -19.21 4.88 -8.10
CA MET A 113 -18.11 4.54 -7.19
C MET A 113 -17.69 5.80 -6.43
N VAL A 114 -17.63 5.72 -5.10
CA VAL A 114 -17.09 6.79 -4.26
C VAL A 114 -15.57 6.63 -4.21
N TRP A 115 -14.85 7.63 -4.70
CA TRP A 115 -13.40 7.71 -4.63
C TRP A 115 -12.98 8.47 -3.37
N VAL A 116 -12.06 7.89 -2.59
CA VAL A 116 -11.45 8.57 -1.44
C VAL A 116 -10.08 9.10 -1.89
N PRO A 117 -9.84 10.42 -1.85
CA PRO A 117 -8.54 10.97 -2.18
C PRO A 117 -7.54 10.57 -1.09
N VAL A 118 -6.42 10.00 -1.51
CA VAL A 118 -5.31 9.59 -0.62
C VAL A 118 -3.99 10.00 -1.24
N MET A 119 -3.03 10.38 -0.40
CA MET A 119 -1.65 10.60 -0.82
C MET A 119 -0.88 9.28 -0.67
N VAL A 120 -0.17 8.88 -1.73
CA VAL A 120 0.58 7.62 -1.76
C VAL A 120 2.06 7.94 -1.94
N ASN A 121 2.91 7.38 -1.08
CA ASN A 121 4.35 7.43 -1.27
C ASN A 121 4.78 6.33 -2.26
N LEU A 122 5.35 6.74 -3.39
CA LEU A 122 5.85 5.85 -4.44
C LEU A 122 7.38 5.73 -4.46
N ASP A 123 8.07 6.34 -3.51
CA ASP A 123 9.53 6.28 -3.41
C ASP A 123 10.00 4.82 -3.28
N GLY A 124 10.88 4.41 -4.20
CA GLY A 124 11.39 3.05 -4.31
C GLY A 124 10.36 1.98 -4.73
N LYS A 125 9.13 2.36 -5.08
CA LYS A 125 8.07 1.42 -5.51
C LYS A 125 8.21 1.03 -6.98
N GLN A 126 7.78 -0.19 -7.32
CA GLN A 126 7.79 -0.69 -8.69
C GLN A 126 6.56 -0.18 -9.44
N ALA A 127 6.78 0.76 -10.37
CA ALA A 127 5.73 1.32 -11.22
C ALA A 127 5.86 0.80 -12.65
N VAL A 128 4.86 0.06 -13.13
CA VAL A 128 4.85 -0.49 -14.50
C VAL A 128 3.83 0.25 -15.35
N VAL A 129 4.30 0.89 -16.42
CA VAL A 129 3.47 1.59 -17.40
C VAL A 129 3.46 0.79 -18.69
N ILE A 130 2.28 0.35 -19.13
CA ILE A 130 2.11 -0.42 -20.35
C ILE A 130 1.60 0.49 -21.46
N GLY A 131 2.39 0.62 -22.52
CA GLY A 131 2.22 1.60 -23.59
C GLY A 131 3.34 2.64 -23.61
N GLY A 132 3.61 3.22 -24.78
CA GLY A 132 4.70 4.19 -25.00
C GLY A 132 4.23 5.53 -25.58
N GLY A 133 2.93 5.82 -25.52
CA GLY A 133 2.35 7.06 -26.05
C GLY A 133 2.39 8.25 -25.08
N LYS A 134 1.69 9.33 -25.43
CA LYS A 134 1.61 10.56 -24.61
C LYS A 134 1.08 10.33 -23.19
N VAL A 135 0.12 9.41 -23.03
CA VAL A 135 -0.41 9.05 -21.70
C VAL A 135 0.67 8.38 -20.85
N ALA A 136 1.43 7.46 -21.43
CA ALA A 136 2.53 6.80 -20.75
C ALA A 136 3.62 7.80 -20.34
N ALA A 137 4.01 8.71 -21.23
CA ALA A 137 4.99 9.76 -20.93
C ALA A 137 4.57 10.63 -19.73
N ARG A 138 3.30 11.08 -19.70
CA ARG A 138 2.76 11.86 -18.58
C ARG A 138 2.80 11.09 -17.25
N ARG A 139 2.55 9.78 -17.28
CA ARG A 139 2.56 8.92 -16.08
C ARG A 139 3.98 8.62 -15.62
N PHE A 140 4.88 8.39 -16.57
CA PHE A 140 6.30 8.25 -16.31
C PHE A 140 6.85 9.45 -15.53
N ARG A 141 6.63 10.69 -15.99
CA ARG A 141 7.11 11.90 -15.30
C ARG A 141 6.64 11.96 -13.84
N LEU A 142 5.34 11.73 -13.63
CA LEU A 142 4.75 11.72 -12.29
C LEU A 142 5.42 10.69 -11.38
N PHE A 143 5.64 9.48 -11.88
CA PHE A 143 6.27 8.42 -11.09
C PHE A 143 7.76 8.66 -10.87
N GLN A 144 8.47 9.21 -11.86
CA GLN A 144 9.87 9.59 -11.74
C GLN A 144 10.06 10.68 -10.69
N GLU A 145 9.25 11.75 -10.73
CA GLU A 145 9.26 12.82 -9.72
C GLU A 145 8.94 12.30 -8.32
N ALA A 146 8.12 11.24 -8.23
CA ALA A 146 7.77 10.57 -6.98
C ALA A 146 8.80 9.54 -6.49
N GLY A 147 9.94 9.36 -7.18
CA GLY A 147 11.00 8.43 -6.79
C GLY A 147 10.72 6.96 -7.09
N ALA A 148 9.74 6.65 -7.95
CA ALA A 148 9.40 5.27 -8.28
C ALA A 148 10.42 4.64 -9.24
N CYS A 149 10.62 3.33 -9.10
CA CYS A 149 11.35 2.50 -10.04
C CYS A 149 10.44 2.20 -11.25
N VAL A 150 10.56 3.01 -12.30
CA VAL A 150 9.64 2.91 -13.45
C VAL A 150 10.13 1.90 -14.48
N THR A 151 9.22 1.01 -14.90
CA THR A 151 9.37 0.15 -16.07
C THR A 151 8.31 0.51 -17.10
N VAL A 152 8.72 0.74 -18.35
CA VAL A 152 7.80 0.97 -19.48
C VAL A 152 7.83 -0.24 -20.39
N VAL A 153 6.66 -0.83 -20.65
CA VAL A 153 6.49 -1.98 -21.55
C VAL A 153 5.78 -1.53 -22.80
N SER A 154 6.50 -1.45 -23.92
CA SER A 154 5.89 -1.10 -25.21
C SER A 154 6.81 -1.43 -26.38
N PRO A 155 6.29 -1.89 -27.53
CA PRO A 155 7.09 -2.09 -28.74
C PRO A 155 7.72 -0.79 -29.28
N HIS A 156 7.02 0.33 -29.08
CA HIS A 156 7.42 1.64 -29.55
C HIS A 156 7.21 2.69 -28.46
N LEU A 157 8.11 3.66 -28.40
CA LEU A 157 8.03 4.83 -27.53
C LEU A 157 7.81 6.08 -28.38
N ASN A 158 7.14 7.09 -27.84
CA ASN A 158 7.15 8.42 -28.40
C ASN A 158 8.54 9.07 -28.25
N ASP A 159 8.79 10.16 -29.00
CA ASP A 159 10.10 10.83 -29.04
C ASP A 159 10.63 11.18 -27.65
N GLU A 160 9.77 11.67 -26.76
CA GLU A 160 10.13 12.02 -25.39
C GLU A 160 10.63 10.81 -24.59
N LEU A 161 9.87 9.70 -24.57
CA LEU A 161 10.27 8.49 -23.86
C LEU A 161 11.50 7.84 -24.51
N GLN A 162 11.68 7.96 -25.82
CA GLN A 162 12.90 7.48 -26.50
C GLN A 162 14.15 8.20 -25.99
N VAL A 163 14.12 9.53 -25.91
CA VAL A 163 15.25 10.32 -25.38
C VAL A 163 15.56 9.93 -23.93
N LEU A 164 14.53 9.79 -23.10
CA LEU A 164 14.68 9.39 -21.69
C LEU A 164 15.19 7.94 -21.54
N ALA A 165 14.77 7.03 -22.43
CA ALA A 165 15.28 5.66 -22.46
C ALA A 165 16.77 5.61 -22.82
N GLN A 166 17.22 6.43 -23.77
CA GLN A 166 18.64 6.56 -24.14
C GLN A 166 19.49 7.07 -22.97
N GLN A 167 18.91 7.94 -22.13
CA GLN A 167 19.53 8.42 -20.89
C GLN A 167 19.47 7.41 -19.73
N ARG A 168 18.89 6.22 -19.95
CA ARG A 168 18.68 5.17 -18.94
C ARG A 168 17.86 5.66 -17.73
N ALA A 169 16.92 6.58 -17.95
CA ALA A 169 16.06 7.11 -16.90
C ALA A 169 15.04 6.08 -16.35
N PHE A 170 14.79 4.99 -17.08
CA PHE A 170 13.87 3.92 -16.70
C PHE A 170 14.20 2.61 -17.42
N ILE A 171 13.56 1.52 -17.01
CA ILE A 171 13.68 0.22 -17.70
C ILE A 171 12.68 0.19 -18.86
N TRP A 172 13.17 0.19 -20.09
CA TRP A 172 12.34 -0.03 -21.27
C TRP A 172 12.35 -1.51 -21.66
N LYS A 173 11.17 -2.14 -21.64
CA LYS A 173 10.94 -3.45 -22.26
C LYS A 173 10.32 -3.26 -23.64
N GLN A 174 11.14 -3.39 -24.68
CA GLN A 174 10.70 -3.26 -26.08
C GLN A 174 9.95 -4.51 -26.56
N LYS A 175 8.72 -4.69 -26.07
CA LYS A 175 7.86 -5.84 -26.37
C LYS A 175 6.39 -5.47 -26.14
N THR A 176 5.49 -6.35 -26.56
CA THR A 176 4.08 -6.34 -26.14
C THR A 176 3.93 -6.85 -24.72
N PHE A 177 2.81 -6.51 -24.08
CA PHE A 177 2.50 -6.90 -22.70
C PHE A 177 2.38 -8.42 -22.51
N GLU A 178 3.02 -8.92 -21.45
CA GLU A 178 2.78 -10.25 -20.89
C GLU A 178 2.48 -10.15 -19.38
N PRO A 179 1.66 -11.06 -18.80
CA PRO A 179 1.30 -11.02 -17.38
C PRO A 179 2.50 -10.97 -16.41
N GLU A 180 3.60 -11.61 -16.78
CA GLU A 180 4.84 -11.64 -16.01
C GLU A 180 5.46 -10.23 -15.85
N ASP A 181 5.16 -9.30 -16.75
CA ASP A 181 5.71 -7.96 -16.71
C ASP A 181 5.19 -7.11 -15.55
N ILE A 182 4.04 -7.47 -14.96
CA ILE A 182 3.39 -6.73 -13.86
C ILE A 182 3.35 -7.52 -12.55
N ARG A 183 3.95 -8.71 -12.49
CA ARG A 183 3.80 -9.64 -11.36
C ARG A 183 4.20 -9.05 -10.00
N GLU A 184 5.28 -8.27 -10.00
CA GLU A 184 5.85 -7.64 -8.80
C GLU A 184 5.56 -6.12 -8.74
N ALA A 185 4.60 -5.63 -9.53
CA ALA A 185 4.27 -4.21 -9.59
C ALA A 185 3.49 -3.76 -8.35
N ASP A 186 3.92 -2.65 -7.76
CA ASP A 186 3.13 -1.92 -6.75
C ASP A 186 2.06 -1.05 -7.43
N VAL A 187 2.40 -0.48 -8.59
CA VAL A 187 1.51 0.37 -9.40
C VAL A 187 1.56 -0.08 -10.85
N VAL A 188 0.39 -0.25 -11.47
CA VAL A 188 0.22 -0.65 -12.86
C VAL A 188 -0.61 0.41 -13.58
N VAL A 189 -0.14 0.86 -14.75
CA VAL A 189 -0.90 1.76 -15.62
C VAL A 189 -1.09 1.12 -16.99
N ALA A 190 -2.34 0.78 -17.33
CA ALA A 190 -2.74 0.39 -18.67
C ALA A 190 -2.96 1.66 -19.52
N ALA A 191 -2.02 1.95 -20.41
CA ALA A 191 -2.02 3.15 -21.26
C ALA A 191 -1.80 2.79 -22.74
N THR A 192 -2.34 1.66 -23.18
CA THR A 192 -2.32 1.24 -24.59
C THR A 192 -3.57 1.76 -25.33
N ASN A 193 -3.49 1.79 -26.67
CA ASN A 193 -4.63 2.11 -27.52
C ASN A 193 -5.57 0.91 -27.76
N ASP A 194 -5.21 -0.28 -27.27
CA ASP A 194 -6.00 -1.50 -27.44
C ASP A 194 -6.81 -1.80 -26.17
N PRO A 195 -8.15 -1.66 -26.19
CA PRO A 195 -9.01 -1.96 -25.06
C PRO A 195 -8.91 -3.41 -24.57
N GLU A 196 -8.64 -4.37 -25.46
CA GLU A 196 -8.51 -5.78 -25.08
C GLU A 196 -7.24 -6.00 -24.25
N THR A 197 -6.11 -5.46 -24.71
CA THR A 197 -4.86 -5.43 -23.95
C THR A 197 -5.04 -4.73 -22.61
N ASN A 198 -5.71 -3.57 -22.55
CA ASN A 198 -5.98 -2.87 -21.28
C ASN A 198 -6.79 -3.73 -20.30
N SER A 199 -7.83 -4.42 -20.80
CA SER A 199 -8.64 -5.34 -19.99
C SER A 199 -7.81 -6.53 -19.48
N ARG A 200 -6.90 -7.07 -20.31
CA ARG A 200 -5.97 -8.13 -19.92
C ARG A 200 -4.99 -7.68 -18.84
N ILE A 201 -4.46 -6.46 -18.93
CA ILE A 201 -3.57 -5.87 -17.91
C ILE A 201 -4.29 -5.80 -16.57
N VAL A 202 -5.50 -5.22 -16.54
CA VAL A 202 -6.32 -5.12 -15.33
C VAL A 202 -6.61 -6.50 -14.73
N ALA A 203 -6.93 -7.48 -15.57
CA ALA A 203 -7.26 -8.84 -15.11
C ALA A 203 -6.07 -9.61 -14.51
N HIS A 204 -4.84 -9.30 -14.95
CA HIS A 204 -3.62 -9.96 -14.47
C HIS A 204 -2.86 -9.15 -13.42
N ALA A 205 -3.36 -7.97 -13.05
CA ALA A 205 -2.71 -7.12 -12.07
C ALA A 205 -2.61 -7.82 -10.70
N PRO A 206 -1.50 -7.63 -9.96
CA PRO A 206 -1.37 -8.20 -8.62
C PRO A 206 -2.50 -7.73 -7.72
N ALA A 207 -3.00 -8.62 -6.84
CA ALA A 207 -4.16 -8.34 -6.01
C ALA A 207 -4.00 -7.11 -5.08
N LYS A 208 -2.76 -6.74 -4.75
CA LYS A 208 -2.42 -5.60 -3.89
C LYS A 208 -1.97 -4.36 -4.69
N ALA A 209 -1.82 -4.46 -6.00
CA ALA A 209 -1.35 -3.36 -6.82
C ALA A 209 -2.41 -2.27 -6.94
N LEU A 210 -1.95 -1.03 -7.07
CA LEU A 210 -2.77 0.08 -7.54
C LEU A 210 -2.79 0.05 -9.08
N VAL A 211 -3.97 -0.03 -9.67
CA VAL A 211 -4.17 -0.26 -11.09
C VAL A 211 -4.98 0.89 -11.66
N ASN A 212 -4.38 1.61 -12.61
CA ASN A 212 -5.05 2.62 -13.40
C ASN A 212 -5.22 2.12 -14.85
N ASP A 213 -6.45 2.14 -15.34
CA ASP A 213 -6.75 2.04 -16.76
C ASP A 213 -7.02 3.45 -17.29
N ALA A 214 -6.17 3.91 -18.20
CA ALA A 214 -6.29 5.25 -18.76
C ALA A 214 -7.45 5.38 -19.75
N GLY A 215 -7.91 4.27 -20.34
CA GLY A 215 -9.04 4.23 -21.27
C GLY A 215 -10.40 4.13 -20.57
N HIS A 216 -10.45 3.48 -19.39
CA HIS A 216 -11.70 3.24 -18.67
C HIS A 216 -11.55 3.51 -17.17
N ALA A 217 -12.01 4.68 -16.72
CA ALA A 217 -11.85 5.14 -15.33
C ALA A 217 -12.45 4.23 -14.24
N GLY A 218 -13.28 3.24 -14.60
CA GLY A 218 -13.92 2.32 -13.66
C GLY A 218 -13.39 0.88 -13.64
N SER A 219 -12.43 0.52 -14.51
CA SER A 219 -11.88 -0.84 -14.55
C SER A 219 -10.75 -1.07 -13.54
N GLY A 220 -10.14 -0.01 -13.01
CA GLY A 220 -9.08 -0.04 -12.00
C GLY A 220 -9.50 0.40 -10.60
N ASN A 221 -8.55 0.41 -9.67
CA ASN A 221 -8.70 0.90 -8.29
C ASN A 221 -7.86 2.17 -8.01
N LEU A 222 -7.18 2.71 -9.03
CA LEU A 222 -6.41 3.94 -8.97
C LEU A 222 -6.91 4.94 -10.01
N ALA A 223 -7.18 6.16 -9.55
CA ALA A 223 -7.50 7.30 -10.40
C ALA A 223 -6.47 8.41 -10.17
N PHE A 224 -6.11 9.12 -11.25
CA PHE A 224 -5.24 10.28 -11.16
C PHE A 224 -6.07 11.55 -11.36
N PRO A 225 -6.34 12.32 -10.28
CA PRO A 225 -7.02 13.60 -10.39
C PRO A 225 -6.18 14.61 -11.18
N ALA A 226 -6.79 15.74 -11.55
CA ALA A 226 -6.00 16.91 -11.91
C ALA A 226 -5.33 17.41 -10.63
N PHE A 227 -4.06 17.76 -10.67
CA PHE A 227 -3.35 18.27 -9.50
C PHE A 227 -2.21 19.17 -9.91
N PHE A 228 -1.71 19.96 -8.97
CA PHE A 228 -0.45 20.66 -9.09
C PHE A 228 0.30 20.58 -7.76
N GLN A 229 1.62 20.74 -7.85
CA GLN A 229 2.49 20.78 -6.68
C GLN A 229 3.44 21.96 -6.79
N LYS A 230 3.62 22.69 -5.68
CA LYS A 230 4.63 23.75 -5.54
C LYS A 230 5.32 23.58 -4.19
N GLY A 231 6.60 23.19 -4.23
CA GLY A 231 7.32 22.78 -3.02
C GLY A 231 6.56 21.68 -2.28
N ARG A 232 6.19 21.95 -1.02
CA ARG A 232 5.42 21.02 -0.16
C ARG A 232 3.91 21.11 -0.33
N LEU A 233 3.39 22.15 -0.98
CA LEU A 233 1.95 22.28 -1.21
C LEU A 233 1.54 21.43 -2.40
N SER A 234 0.59 20.54 -2.19
CA SER A 234 -0.05 19.75 -3.24
C SER A 234 -1.55 19.92 -3.15
N ILE A 235 -2.19 20.24 -4.27
CA ILE A 235 -3.65 20.38 -4.36
C ILE A 235 -4.13 19.51 -5.52
N SER A 236 -5.06 18.61 -5.24
CA SER A 236 -5.69 17.74 -6.22
C SER A 236 -7.20 17.98 -6.30
N VAL A 237 -7.73 18.00 -7.51
CA VAL A 237 -9.15 18.20 -7.81
C VAL A 237 -9.66 17.03 -8.64
N SER A 238 -10.72 16.39 -8.17
CA SER A 238 -11.43 15.33 -8.87
C SER A 238 -12.90 15.69 -9.03
N THR A 239 -13.44 15.47 -10.22
CA THR A 239 -14.89 15.54 -10.49
C THR A 239 -15.49 14.14 -10.66
N ALA A 240 -14.84 13.09 -10.14
CA ALA A 240 -15.24 11.69 -10.31
C ALA A 240 -15.55 11.31 -11.77
N GLY A 241 -14.78 11.83 -12.73
CA GLY A 241 -14.97 11.59 -14.17
C GLY A 241 -15.98 12.50 -14.88
N ALA A 242 -16.74 13.34 -14.16
CA ALA A 242 -17.77 14.20 -14.77
C ALA A 242 -17.22 15.23 -15.77
N SER A 243 -16.09 15.90 -15.46
CA SER A 243 -15.47 16.86 -16.37
C SER A 243 -13.97 17.04 -16.09
N PRO A 244 -13.09 16.33 -16.81
CA PRO A 244 -11.64 16.53 -16.73
C PRO A 244 -11.21 17.96 -17.07
N LYS A 245 -11.93 18.63 -17.97
CA LYS A 245 -11.68 20.03 -18.34
C LYS A 245 -11.98 20.98 -17.18
N LEU A 246 -13.09 20.79 -16.46
CA LEU A 246 -13.39 21.58 -15.27
C LEU A 246 -12.36 21.36 -14.18
N ALA A 247 -11.98 20.10 -13.90
CA ALA A 247 -10.95 19.78 -12.91
C ALA A 247 -9.63 20.50 -13.23
N SER A 248 -9.23 20.50 -14.50
CA SER A 248 -8.01 21.20 -14.97
C SER A 248 -8.14 22.73 -14.83
N ARG A 249 -9.31 23.30 -15.12
CA ARG A 249 -9.57 24.74 -14.94
C ARG A 249 -9.46 25.16 -13.47
N ILE A 250 -10.05 24.42 -12.55
CA ILE A 250 -9.97 24.68 -11.12
C ILE A 250 -8.50 24.58 -10.65
N VAL A 251 -7.78 23.55 -11.09
CA VAL A 251 -6.33 23.43 -10.79
C VAL A 251 -5.54 24.62 -11.28
N ASN A 252 -5.80 25.12 -12.49
CA ASN A 252 -5.09 26.29 -13.03
C ASN A 252 -5.41 27.57 -12.25
N GLU A 253 -6.67 27.77 -11.86
CA GLU A 253 -7.10 28.90 -11.02
C GLU A 253 -6.42 28.86 -9.64
N LEU A 254 -6.49 27.71 -8.97
CA LEU A 254 -5.87 27.51 -7.66
C LEU A 254 -4.34 27.60 -7.73
N SER A 255 -3.71 27.16 -8.83
CA SER A 255 -2.28 27.33 -9.03
C SER A 255 -1.91 28.81 -9.20
N GLY A 256 -2.78 29.66 -9.76
CA GLY A 256 -2.57 31.11 -9.79
C GLY A 256 -2.65 31.72 -8.39
N HIS A 257 -3.64 31.30 -7.60
CA HIS A 257 -3.87 31.82 -6.25
C HIS A 257 -2.83 31.37 -5.21
N TYR A 258 -2.45 30.10 -5.23
CA TYR A 258 -1.38 29.54 -4.41
C TYR A 258 -0.07 29.57 -5.21
N ASP A 259 0.54 30.74 -5.25
CA ASP A 259 1.75 31.03 -6.01
C ASP A 259 3.04 30.46 -5.39
N THR A 260 4.20 30.86 -5.91
CA THR A 260 5.51 30.44 -5.40
C THR A 260 5.79 31.02 -4.01
N ASN A 261 5.29 32.22 -3.69
CA ASN A 261 5.44 32.81 -2.35
C ASN A 261 4.69 31.98 -1.31
N TYR A 262 3.51 31.46 -1.68
CA TYR A 262 2.76 30.56 -0.83
C TYR A 262 3.50 29.24 -0.60
N ALA A 263 4.23 28.73 -1.60
CA ALA A 263 5.07 27.55 -1.44
C ALA A 263 6.20 27.78 -0.41
N GLN A 264 6.88 28.93 -0.48
CA GLN A 264 7.91 29.32 0.50
C GLN A 264 7.32 29.46 1.92
N TYR A 265 6.12 30.02 2.03
CA TYR A 265 5.41 30.09 3.30
C TYR A 265 5.12 28.69 3.89
N VAL A 266 4.72 27.72 3.06
CA VAL A 266 4.52 26.33 3.52
C VAL A 266 5.85 25.68 3.95
N ASP A 267 6.95 25.95 3.25
CA ASP A 267 8.28 25.48 3.66
C ASP A 267 8.70 26.08 5.02
N PHE A 268 8.43 27.37 5.25
CA PHE A 268 8.60 28.02 6.56
C PHE A 268 7.78 27.33 7.66
N LEU A 269 6.48 27.09 7.43
CA LEU A 269 5.62 26.40 8.39
C LEU A 269 6.15 25.01 8.73
N TYR A 270 6.67 24.29 7.72
CA TYR A 270 7.28 22.98 7.93
C TYR A 270 8.51 23.07 8.82
N GLU A 271 9.39 24.04 8.60
CA GLU A 271 10.59 24.25 9.42
C GLU A 271 10.22 24.57 10.87
N CYS A 272 9.33 25.53 11.09
CA CYS A 272 8.79 25.85 12.42
C CYS A 272 8.22 24.62 13.11
N ARG A 273 7.44 23.79 12.39
CA ARG A 273 6.90 22.54 12.94
C ARG A 273 7.99 21.55 13.34
N GLN A 274 9.10 21.45 12.60
CA GLN A 274 10.22 20.59 13.01
C GLN A 274 10.90 21.11 14.27
N LEU A 275 11.06 22.43 14.42
CA LEU A 275 11.63 23.04 15.62
C LEU A 275 10.71 22.87 16.84
N LEU A 276 9.39 22.98 16.66
CA LEU A 276 8.40 22.80 17.73
C LEU A 276 8.24 21.34 18.18
N LYS A 277 8.70 20.33 17.42
CA LYS A 277 8.63 18.93 17.86
C LYS A 277 9.47 18.66 19.11
N GLN A 278 10.44 19.52 19.39
CA GLN A 278 11.43 19.33 20.44
C GLN A 278 10.80 19.30 21.85
N PRO A 279 11.45 18.67 22.84
CA PRO A 279 10.85 18.44 24.16
C PRO A 279 10.64 19.71 25.00
N GLN A 280 11.40 20.79 24.74
CA GLN A 280 11.32 22.03 25.53
C GLN A 280 10.02 22.83 25.36
N PHE A 281 9.20 22.48 24.36
CA PHE A 281 7.89 23.07 24.16
C PHE A 281 6.84 22.14 24.75
N SER A 282 5.97 22.67 25.59
CA SER A 282 4.79 21.94 26.08
C SER A 282 3.79 21.69 24.95
N ALA A 283 2.90 20.72 25.12
CA ALA A 283 1.85 20.44 24.12
C ALA A 283 0.95 21.67 23.85
N SER A 284 0.65 22.45 24.90
CA SER A 284 -0.14 23.68 24.79
C SER A 284 0.59 24.73 23.95
N GLU A 285 1.88 25.00 24.25
CA GLU A 285 2.68 25.95 23.49
C GLU A 285 2.81 25.53 22.01
N LYS A 286 2.99 24.23 21.73
CA LYS A 286 3.05 23.74 20.34
C LYS A 286 1.78 24.07 19.58
N SER A 287 0.61 23.84 20.19
CA SER A 287 -0.67 24.12 19.55
C SER A 287 -0.87 25.63 19.33
N GLU A 288 -0.55 26.46 20.31
CA GLU A 288 -0.69 27.91 20.22
C GLU A 288 0.20 28.50 19.12
N TRP A 289 1.46 28.07 19.04
CA TRP A 289 2.35 28.51 17.98
C TRP A 289 1.90 28.04 16.60
N LEU A 290 1.46 26.79 16.46
CA LEU A 290 0.98 26.29 15.18
C LEU A 290 -0.21 27.09 14.65
N GLU A 291 -1.12 27.54 15.53
CA GLU A 291 -2.24 28.40 15.16
C GLU A 291 -1.76 29.83 14.82
N LYS A 292 -0.94 30.42 15.70
CA LYS A 292 -0.40 31.77 15.52
C LYS A 292 0.37 31.94 14.21
N LEU A 293 1.12 30.92 13.81
CA LEU A 293 1.89 30.93 12.56
C LEU A 293 1.01 30.98 11.30
N LEU A 294 -0.30 30.73 11.42
CA LEU A 294 -1.26 30.80 10.30
C LEU A 294 -1.77 32.23 10.03
N GLU A 295 -1.53 33.17 10.94
CA GLU A 295 -1.94 34.57 10.78
C GLU A 295 -1.32 35.23 9.54
N GLU A 296 -2.04 36.17 8.92
CA GLU A 296 -1.60 36.84 7.68
C GLU A 296 -0.24 37.52 7.80
N ALA A 297 0.14 37.96 9.00
CA ALA A 297 1.44 38.58 9.26
C ALA A 297 2.60 37.65 8.88
N TYR A 298 2.46 36.33 9.07
CA TYR A 298 3.50 35.34 8.74
C TYR A 298 3.57 34.98 7.25
N ARG A 299 2.71 35.56 6.41
CA ARG A 299 2.90 35.49 4.94
C ARG A 299 4.07 36.37 4.48
N LYS A 300 4.54 37.31 5.32
CA LYS A 300 5.64 38.20 5.01
C LYS A 300 7.00 37.60 5.43
N PRO A 301 8.03 37.62 4.56
CA PRO A 301 9.34 37.02 4.86
C PRO A 301 10.01 37.55 6.14
N GLU A 302 9.83 38.82 6.47
CA GLU A 302 10.44 39.43 7.67
C GLU A 302 9.92 38.77 8.95
N LYS A 303 8.60 38.56 9.02
CA LYS A 303 7.95 37.89 10.16
C LYS A 303 8.30 36.41 10.24
N GLN A 304 8.48 35.76 9.10
CA GLN A 304 8.95 34.37 9.05
C GLN A 304 10.36 34.26 9.65
N GLN A 305 11.27 35.16 9.26
CA GLN A 305 12.64 35.17 9.75
C GLN A 305 12.71 35.49 11.26
N GLU A 306 11.90 36.43 11.74
CA GLU A 306 11.75 36.72 13.17
C GLU A 306 11.35 35.46 13.96
N ALA A 307 10.30 34.75 13.52
CA ALA A 307 9.85 33.53 14.20
C ALA A 307 10.90 32.41 14.17
N LEU A 308 11.55 32.17 13.02
CA LEU A 308 12.61 31.17 12.93
C LEU A 308 13.78 31.52 13.86
N SER A 309 14.18 32.79 13.93
CA SER A 309 15.24 33.24 14.83
C SER A 309 14.88 33.03 16.30
N PHE A 310 13.63 33.28 16.68
CA PHE A 310 13.10 33.04 18.02
C PHE A 310 13.14 31.55 18.40
N PHE A 311 12.67 30.66 17.51
CA PHE A 311 12.72 29.23 17.79
C PHE A 311 14.15 28.70 17.88
N ARG A 312 15.04 29.13 16.97
CA ARG A 312 16.44 28.71 16.96
C ARG A 312 17.21 29.19 18.20
N SER A 313 16.98 30.40 18.69
CA SER A 313 17.64 30.91 19.90
C SER A 313 17.21 30.13 21.15
N ARG A 314 15.92 29.78 21.25
CA ARG A 314 15.39 28.94 22.34
C ARG A 314 15.96 27.51 22.33
N MET A 315 16.36 27.00 21.16
CA MET A 315 17.11 25.73 21.04
C MET A 315 18.55 25.84 21.54
N GLN A 316 19.22 26.96 21.29
CA GLN A 316 20.62 27.15 21.69
C GLN A 316 20.78 27.42 23.19
N GLY A 317 19.78 28.05 23.83
CA GLY A 317 19.79 28.35 25.25
C GLY A 317 19.63 27.15 26.19
N THR A 318 19.28 25.96 25.67
CA THR A 318 19.08 24.72 26.46
C THR A 318 20.26 23.76 26.41
N ALA A 319 21.31 24.05 25.62
CA ALA A 319 22.51 23.23 25.50
C ALA A 319 23.62 23.62 26.50
N ARG A 320 23.28 24.29 27.61
CA ARG A 320 24.19 24.69 28.69
C ARG A 320 23.72 24.15 30.02
#